data_AF-A0A7Y2QC03-F1
#
_entry.id   AF-A0A7Y2QC03-F1
#
_cell.length_a   1.000
_cell.length_b   1.000
_cell.length_c   1.000
_cell.angle_alpha   90.00
_cell.angle_beta   90.00
_cell.angle_gamma   90.00
#
_symmetry.space_group_name_H-M   'P 1'
#
loop_
_entity.id
_entity.type
_entity.pdbx_description
1 polymer ?
#
loop_
_entity_poly.entity_id
_entity_poly.type
_entity_poly.pdbx_seq_one_letter_code
_entity_poly.pdbx_strand_id
1 'polypeptide(L)'
;RAGWRRAAHGLHRVEGAARTRRRVLVSVERAETEIDPVTRDALLTFAIVGAGPTGVELAGIIAELARKTLPREFRNIDTRKAKVVLIEAGPRVLSSFAEELSAYAQQALEKLGVEVHLGEFVTDCTAAGVKVGEKFIASKTIVWAAGVQASPAAKWLNSPADRAGRAIVEKDLSAPGLPKVFVIGDTASVVQNNGKPVPGIAPAAKQQGAYVAKVIRARLQAKPAPGPFRYWHQGSLATIGKSAAIIDFGKIKLKGWIAWWIWGIAHIYFLIGTRSRFAVAWSWLWIYLSGQHSARLITQKETMREEN
;
A
#
# COMPACT_ATOMS: atom_id res chain seq x y z
N ARG A 1 -20.10 -1.37 12.75
CA ARG A 1 -18.82 -1.58 12.05
C ARG A 1 -18.92 -1.74 10.51
N ALA A 2 -20.09 -1.53 9.87
CA ALA A 2 -20.29 -1.73 8.42
C ALA A 2 -20.22 -0.43 7.57
N GLY A 3 -20.15 0.76 8.19
CA GLY A 3 -20.16 2.04 7.47
C GLY A 3 -18.87 2.35 6.71
N TRP A 4 -17.71 2.03 7.29
CA TRP A 4 -16.41 2.47 6.80
C TRP A 4 -16.04 1.87 5.44
N ARG A 5 -16.46 0.63 5.15
CA ARG A 5 -16.20 -0.06 3.87
C ARG A 5 -16.91 0.59 2.67
N ARG A 6 -18.02 1.30 2.92
CA ARG A 6 -18.76 2.04 1.89
C ARG A 6 -18.15 3.43 1.64
N ALA A 7 -17.63 4.08 2.69
CA ALA A 7 -17.04 5.41 2.61
C ALA A 7 -15.57 5.41 2.17
N ALA A 8 -14.77 4.47 2.68
CA ALA A 8 -13.35 4.30 2.38
C ALA A 8 -13.09 2.94 1.70
N HIS A 9 -12.39 2.98 0.57
CA HIS A 9 -12.11 1.77 -0.22
C HIS A 9 -10.70 1.24 0.09
N GLY A 10 -10.60 -0.06 0.32
CA GLY A 10 -9.32 -0.76 0.47
C GLY A 10 -8.69 -1.08 -0.89
N LEU A 11 -7.36 -1.06 -0.95
CA LEU A 11 -6.56 -1.21 -2.18
C LEU A 11 -6.20 -2.67 -2.51
N HIS A 12 -6.90 -3.66 -1.95
CA HIS A 12 -6.46 -5.06 -1.97
C HIS A 12 -6.60 -5.79 -3.33
N ARG A 13 -7.01 -5.10 -4.40
CA ARG A 13 -7.14 -5.64 -5.78
C ARG A 13 -6.68 -4.61 -6.81
N VAL A 14 -6.25 -5.07 -7.99
CA VAL A 14 -5.84 -4.22 -9.14
C VAL A 14 -6.95 -3.20 -9.52
N GLU A 15 -8.21 -3.62 -9.41
CA GLU A 15 -9.40 -2.77 -9.57
C GLU A 15 -9.42 -1.57 -8.60
N GLY A 16 -8.83 -1.72 -7.41
CA GLY A 16 -8.73 -0.67 -6.39
C GLY A 16 -7.75 0.45 -6.76
N ALA A 17 -6.66 0.15 -7.46
CA ALA A 17 -5.69 1.15 -7.90
C ALA A 17 -6.27 2.04 -9.02
N ALA A 18 -6.89 1.43 -10.03
CA ALA A 18 -7.57 2.16 -11.11
C ALA A 18 -8.74 3.01 -10.58
N ARG A 19 -9.52 2.47 -9.63
CA ARG A 19 -10.63 3.17 -8.99
C ARG A 19 -10.16 4.36 -8.14
N THR A 20 -9.05 4.22 -7.42
CA THR A 20 -8.47 5.32 -6.63
C THR A 20 -8.02 6.46 -7.53
N ARG A 21 -7.29 6.15 -8.61
CA ARG A 21 -6.88 7.14 -9.60
C ARG A 21 -8.08 7.86 -10.22
N ARG A 22 -9.10 7.11 -10.65
CA ARG A 22 -10.35 7.69 -11.20
C ARG A 22 -11.00 8.63 -10.19
N ARG A 23 -11.09 8.23 -8.92
CA ARG A 23 -11.74 9.03 -7.89
C ARG A 23 -10.99 10.33 -7.59
N VAL A 24 -9.65 10.28 -7.57
CA VAL A 24 -8.82 11.50 -7.44
C VAL A 24 -9.13 12.47 -8.58
N LEU A 25 -9.07 12.00 -9.84
CA LEU A 25 -9.34 12.85 -11.00
C LEU A 25 -10.77 13.40 -11.01
N VAL A 26 -11.77 12.54 -10.77
CA VAL A 26 -13.18 12.95 -10.69
C VAL A 26 -13.43 13.96 -9.55
N SER A 27 -12.71 13.84 -8.42
CA SER A 27 -12.82 14.78 -7.31
C SER A 27 -12.32 16.17 -7.73
N VAL A 28 -11.21 16.23 -8.47
CA VAL A 28 -10.66 17.49 -8.99
C VAL A 28 -11.57 18.08 -10.08
N GLU A 29 -12.10 17.26 -10.99
CA GLU A 29 -13.07 17.70 -12.01
C GLU A 29 -14.35 18.27 -11.38
N ARG A 30 -14.85 17.65 -10.30
CA ARG A 30 -15.99 18.20 -9.54
C ARG A 30 -15.63 19.51 -8.85
N ALA A 31 -14.42 19.64 -8.30
CA ALA A 31 -13.98 20.89 -7.69
C ALA A 31 -13.95 22.06 -8.70
N GLU A 32 -13.65 21.79 -9.98
CA GLU A 32 -13.62 22.80 -11.05
C GLU A 32 -14.99 23.43 -11.35
N THR A 33 -16.06 22.67 -11.11
CA THR A 33 -17.45 23.08 -11.36
C THR A 33 -18.21 23.46 -10.09
N GLU A 34 -17.61 23.24 -8.92
CA GLU A 34 -18.22 23.53 -7.61
C GLU A 34 -18.15 25.02 -7.29
N ILE A 35 -19.25 25.59 -6.83
CA ILE A 35 -19.38 27.02 -6.52
C ILE A 35 -19.12 27.26 -5.03
N ASP A 36 -19.58 26.35 -4.16
CA ASP A 36 -19.38 26.48 -2.72
C ASP A 36 -17.90 26.25 -2.34
N PRO A 37 -17.19 27.26 -1.80
CA PRO A 37 -15.79 27.13 -1.44
C PRO A 37 -15.54 26.04 -0.39
N VAL A 38 -16.48 25.80 0.54
CA VAL A 38 -16.31 24.78 1.57
C VAL A 38 -16.35 23.37 0.96
N THR A 39 -17.32 23.11 0.09
CA THR A 39 -17.43 21.84 -0.63
C THR A 39 -16.26 21.64 -1.60
N ARG A 40 -15.81 22.71 -2.26
CA ARG A 40 -14.64 22.68 -3.15
C ARG A 40 -13.37 22.29 -2.39
N ASP A 41 -13.14 22.86 -1.22
CA ASP A 41 -11.99 22.51 -0.37
C ASP A 41 -12.05 21.05 0.09
N ALA A 42 -13.24 20.54 0.42
CA ALA A 42 -13.43 19.13 0.77
C ALA A 42 -13.20 18.19 -0.45
N LEU A 43 -13.52 18.62 -1.67
CA LEU A 43 -13.22 17.88 -2.90
C LEU A 43 -11.72 17.85 -3.23
N LEU A 44 -10.98 18.88 -2.82
CA LEU A 44 -9.52 18.99 -2.96
C LEU A 44 -8.75 18.49 -1.73
N THR A 45 -9.44 17.88 -0.76
CA THR A 45 -8.82 17.24 0.40
C THR A 45 -8.84 15.72 0.23
N PHE A 46 -7.66 15.11 0.24
CA PHE A 46 -7.41 13.69 0.08
C PHE A 46 -6.92 13.11 1.40
N ALA A 47 -7.75 12.32 2.08
CA ALA A 47 -7.37 11.66 3.34
C ALA A 47 -6.89 10.23 3.08
N ILE A 48 -5.65 9.93 3.45
CA ILE A 48 -5.04 8.60 3.37
C ILE A 48 -4.85 8.07 4.79
N VAL A 49 -5.49 6.94 5.12
CA VAL A 49 -5.42 6.31 6.43
C VAL A 49 -4.43 5.14 6.38
N GLY A 50 -3.37 5.20 7.18
CA GLY A 50 -2.27 4.25 7.28
C GLY A 50 -1.02 4.70 6.56
N ALA A 51 0.09 4.89 7.29
CA ALA A 51 1.39 5.29 6.76
C ALA A 51 2.37 4.11 6.58
N GLY A 52 1.84 2.95 6.21
CA GLY A 52 2.64 1.85 5.65
C GLY A 52 3.14 2.18 4.23
N PRO A 53 3.90 1.27 3.59
CA PRO A 53 4.45 1.48 2.25
C PRO A 53 3.42 1.98 1.23
N THR A 54 2.24 1.36 1.20
CA THR A 54 1.15 1.72 0.28
C THR A 54 0.62 3.14 0.53
N GLY A 55 0.41 3.54 1.78
CA GLY A 55 -0.15 4.86 2.09
C GLY A 55 0.84 5.99 1.82
N VAL A 56 2.12 5.77 2.15
CA VAL A 56 3.21 6.71 1.86
C VAL A 56 3.38 6.91 0.36
N GLU A 57 3.38 5.82 -0.42
CA GLU A 57 3.48 5.91 -1.87
C GLU A 57 2.31 6.66 -2.49
N LEU A 58 1.07 6.38 -2.05
CA LEU A 58 -0.13 7.06 -2.54
C LEU A 58 -0.16 8.55 -2.18
N ALA A 59 0.18 8.89 -0.94
CA ALA A 59 0.22 10.29 -0.50
C ALA A 59 1.21 11.09 -1.35
N GLY A 60 2.40 10.55 -1.60
CA GLY A 60 3.40 11.16 -2.46
C GLY A 60 2.95 11.34 -3.91
N ILE A 61 2.38 10.29 -4.51
CA ILE A 61 1.88 10.35 -5.90
C ILE A 61 0.76 11.38 -6.03
N ILE A 62 -0.20 11.42 -5.10
CA ILE A 62 -1.32 12.37 -5.14
C ILE A 62 -0.82 13.80 -4.96
N ALA A 63 0.07 14.04 -3.99
CA ALA A 63 0.64 15.37 -3.75
C ALA A 63 1.41 15.89 -4.98
N GLU A 64 2.20 15.02 -5.61
CA GLU A 64 2.93 15.38 -6.81
C GLU A 64 2.00 15.64 -8.00
N LEU A 65 0.98 14.80 -8.21
CA LEU A 65 -0.02 14.96 -9.26
C LEU A 65 -0.72 16.32 -9.12
N ALA A 66 -1.21 16.65 -7.91
CA ALA A 66 -1.92 17.88 -7.64
C ALA A 66 -1.05 19.13 -7.82
N ARG A 67 0.24 19.07 -7.47
CA ARG A 67 1.13 20.25 -7.49
C ARG A 67 1.89 20.46 -8.79
N LYS A 68 2.15 19.41 -9.57
CA LYS A 68 3.01 19.49 -10.76
C LYS A 68 2.26 19.23 -12.07
N THR A 69 1.33 18.28 -12.08
CA THR A 69 0.67 17.82 -13.31
C THR A 69 -0.63 18.57 -13.57
N LEU A 70 -1.54 18.56 -12.60
CA LEU A 70 -2.89 19.11 -12.77
C LEU A 70 -2.99 20.64 -12.83
N PRO A 71 -2.05 21.49 -12.33
CA PRO A 71 -2.25 22.94 -12.34
C PRO A 71 -2.43 23.55 -13.73
N ARG A 72 -1.94 22.88 -14.78
CA ARG A 72 -2.10 23.34 -16.17
C ARG A 72 -3.37 22.82 -16.84
N GLU A 73 -4.12 21.95 -16.18
CA GLU A 73 -5.30 21.28 -16.74
C GLU A 73 -6.62 21.91 -16.29
N PHE A 74 -6.60 22.71 -15.22
CA PHE A 74 -7.78 23.34 -14.62
C PHE A 74 -7.64 24.86 -14.58
N ARG A 75 -8.76 25.59 -14.74
CA ARG A 75 -8.77 27.05 -14.89
C ARG A 75 -9.44 27.75 -13.70
N ASN A 76 -10.47 27.16 -13.10
CA ASN A 76 -11.27 27.76 -12.04
C ASN A 76 -10.77 27.42 -10.63
N ILE A 77 -9.94 26.38 -10.51
CA ILE A 77 -9.33 25.98 -9.24
C ILE A 77 -7.81 26.00 -9.29
N ASP A 78 -7.21 26.23 -8.14
CA ASP A 78 -5.78 26.03 -7.95
C ASP A 78 -5.52 24.68 -7.29
N THR A 79 -5.19 23.67 -8.09
CA THR A 79 -4.89 22.31 -7.62
C THR A 79 -3.67 22.24 -6.70
N ARG A 80 -2.79 23.26 -6.69
CA ARG A 80 -1.66 23.34 -5.74
C ARG A 80 -2.10 23.54 -4.30
N LYS A 81 -3.34 24.02 -4.08
CA LYS A 81 -3.97 24.16 -2.76
C LYS A 81 -4.60 22.85 -2.26
N ALA A 82 -4.58 21.78 -3.05
CA ALA A 82 -5.07 20.49 -2.61
C ALA A 82 -4.33 20.02 -1.35
N LYS A 83 -5.10 19.52 -0.39
CA LYS A 83 -4.58 18.99 0.88
C LYS A 83 -4.48 17.49 0.77
N VAL A 84 -3.29 16.96 1.01
CA VAL A 84 -3.07 15.51 1.10
C VAL A 84 -2.74 15.20 2.55
N VAL A 85 -3.64 14.55 3.24
CA VAL A 85 -3.52 14.26 4.68
C VAL A 85 -3.23 12.78 4.87
N LEU A 86 -2.07 12.45 5.42
CA LEU A 86 -1.66 11.08 5.75
C LEU A 86 -1.80 10.86 7.25
N ILE A 87 -2.65 9.93 7.66
CA ILE A 87 -3.01 9.68 9.05
C ILE A 87 -2.49 8.31 9.48
N GLU A 88 -1.72 8.24 10.57
CA GLU A 88 -1.17 7.01 11.13
C GLU A 88 -1.36 6.98 12.65
N ALA A 89 -1.83 5.82 13.13
CA ALA A 89 -2.04 5.58 14.55
C ALA A 89 -0.72 5.43 15.33
N GLY A 90 0.31 4.89 14.68
CA GLY A 90 1.64 4.77 15.24
C GLY A 90 2.42 6.10 15.26
N PRO A 91 3.57 6.13 15.96
CA PRO A 91 4.38 7.33 16.13
C PRO A 91 5.26 7.66 14.91
N ARG A 92 5.31 6.79 13.88
CA ARG A 92 6.21 6.92 12.73
C ARG A 92 5.58 6.37 11.45
N VAL A 93 5.84 7.04 10.33
CA VAL A 93 5.62 6.47 9.00
C VAL A 93 6.58 5.31 8.75
N LEU A 94 6.16 4.31 7.96
CA LEU A 94 6.99 3.17 7.58
C LEU A 94 7.64 2.51 8.81
N SER A 95 6.85 2.22 9.85
CA SER A 95 7.34 1.73 11.15
C SER A 95 8.13 0.41 11.09
N SER A 96 8.04 -0.33 9.97
CA SER A 96 8.87 -1.51 9.68
C SER A 96 10.31 -1.19 9.28
N PHE A 97 10.64 0.06 8.98
CA PHE A 97 11.96 0.54 8.59
C PHE A 97 12.72 1.13 9.78
N ALA A 98 14.05 1.23 9.63
CA ALA A 98 14.90 1.96 10.58
C ALA A 98 14.42 3.41 10.80
N GLU A 99 14.57 3.92 12.03
CA GLU A 99 13.99 5.22 12.43
C GLU A 99 14.47 6.39 11.56
N GLU A 100 15.76 6.37 11.19
CA GLU A 100 16.35 7.37 10.30
C GLU A 100 15.73 7.39 8.89
N LEU A 101 15.29 6.23 8.39
CA LEU A 101 14.63 6.10 7.09
C LEU A 101 13.17 6.54 7.18
N SER A 102 12.48 6.21 8.28
CA SER A 102 11.14 6.74 8.58
C SER A 102 11.15 8.28 8.65
N ALA A 103 12.12 8.86 9.36
CA ALA A 103 12.26 10.30 9.49
C ALA A 103 12.54 10.99 8.14
N TYR A 104 13.42 10.40 7.32
CA TYR A 104 13.64 10.87 5.96
C TYR A 104 12.37 10.81 5.10
N ALA A 105 11.60 9.71 5.19
CA ALA A 105 10.37 9.55 4.44
C ALA A 105 9.31 10.59 4.81
N GLN A 106 9.14 10.85 6.11
CA GLN A 106 8.25 11.91 6.60
C GLN A 106 8.67 13.29 6.06
N GLN A 107 9.94 13.66 6.20
CA GLN A 107 10.45 14.94 5.68
C GLN A 107 10.26 15.08 4.17
N ALA A 108 10.42 13.99 3.42
CA ALA A 108 10.20 13.98 1.98
C ALA A 108 8.72 14.19 1.62
N LEU A 109 7.79 13.58 2.36
CA LEU A 109 6.35 13.80 2.20
C LEU A 109 5.95 15.24 2.54
N GLU A 110 6.45 15.78 3.65
CA GLU A 110 6.17 17.15 4.08
C GLU A 110 6.70 18.18 3.07
N LYS A 111 7.88 17.94 2.46
CA LYS A 111 8.41 18.76 1.35
C LYS A 111 7.53 18.71 0.09
N LEU A 112 6.84 17.59 -0.16
CA LEU A 112 5.83 17.49 -1.21
C LEU A 112 4.51 18.19 -0.81
N GLY A 113 4.38 18.62 0.45
CA GLY A 113 3.20 19.29 0.99
C GLY A 113 2.12 18.35 1.49
N VAL A 114 2.49 17.12 1.85
CA VAL A 114 1.62 16.20 2.57
C VAL A 114 1.57 16.60 4.05
N GLU A 115 0.37 16.69 4.60
CA GLU A 115 0.13 16.89 6.03
C GLU A 115 0.18 15.51 6.72
N VAL A 116 1.17 15.28 7.57
CA VAL A 116 1.38 13.98 8.23
C VAL A 116 0.89 14.04 9.68
N HIS A 117 -0.12 13.23 10.00
CA HIS A 117 -0.71 13.09 11.33
C HIS A 117 -0.29 11.75 11.93
N LEU A 118 0.56 11.79 12.96
CA LEU A 118 1.08 10.60 13.65
C LEU A 118 0.50 10.51 15.07
N GLY A 119 0.36 9.29 15.58
CA GLY A 119 -0.21 9.07 16.92
C GLY A 119 -1.73 9.32 17.00
N GLU A 120 -2.39 9.49 15.86
CA GLU A 120 -3.81 9.83 15.80
C GLU A 120 -4.61 8.68 15.17
N PHE A 121 -5.68 8.25 15.86
CA PHE A 121 -6.57 7.20 15.36
C PHE A 121 -7.77 7.79 14.64
N VAL A 122 -8.09 7.23 13.47
CA VAL A 122 -9.38 7.46 12.82
C VAL A 122 -10.46 6.73 13.60
N THR A 123 -11.38 7.48 14.20
CA THR A 123 -12.48 6.95 15.02
C THR A 123 -13.76 6.76 14.23
N ASP A 124 -13.95 7.55 13.17
CA ASP A 124 -15.08 7.39 12.26
C ASP A 124 -14.75 7.84 10.83
N CYS A 125 -15.48 7.30 9.87
CA CYS A 125 -15.30 7.58 8.45
C CYS A 125 -16.66 7.59 7.74
N THR A 126 -16.98 8.72 7.12
CA THR A 126 -18.23 8.97 6.40
C THR A 126 -17.95 9.49 4.99
N ALA A 127 -18.98 9.60 4.15
CA ALA A 127 -18.81 10.19 2.81
C ALA A 127 -18.42 11.69 2.85
N ALA A 128 -18.55 12.34 4.00
CA ALA A 128 -18.19 13.74 4.19
C ALA A 128 -16.72 13.93 4.63
N GLY A 129 -16.09 12.90 5.21
CA GLY A 129 -14.75 13.03 5.77
C GLY A 129 -14.40 11.97 6.80
N VAL A 130 -13.26 12.16 7.45
CA VAL A 130 -12.74 11.30 8.51
C VAL A 130 -12.69 12.03 9.85
N LYS A 131 -13.08 11.36 10.94
CA LYS A 131 -12.90 11.86 12.30
C LYS A 131 -11.59 11.28 12.86
N VAL A 132 -10.70 12.16 13.31
CA VAL A 132 -9.37 11.86 13.82
C VAL A 132 -9.27 12.43 15.23
N GLY A 133 -9.29 11.56 16.25
CA GLY A 133 -9.53 12.01 17.63
C GLY A 133 -10.84 12.80 17.72
N GLU A 134 -10.77 14.07 18.13
CA GLU A 134 -11.91 15.00 18.15
C GLU A 134 -12.03 15.89 16.91
N LYS A 135 -11.04 15.87 16.00
CA LYS A 135 -11.04 16.71 14.79
C LYS A 135 -11.78 16.01 13.66
N PHE A 136 -12.52 16.77 12.86
CA PHE A 136 -13.12 16.28 11.63
C PHE A 136 -12.39 16.87 10.41
N ILE A 137 -11.92 16.00 9.52
CA ILE A 137 -11.25 16.37 8.28
C ILE A 137 -12.24 16.14 7.15
N ALA A 138 -12.80 17.23 6.62
CA ALA A 138 -13.72 17.18 5.49
C ALA A 138 -12.95 16.75 4.24
N SER A 139 -13.36 15.62 3.65
CA SER A 139 -12.69 15.05 2.47
C SER A 139 -13.67 14.19 1.68
N LYS A 140 -13.75 14.39 0.36
CA LYS A 140 -14.58 13.55 -0.53
C LYS A 140 -13.85 12.32 -1.05
N THR A 141 -12.52 12.29 -0.91
CA THR A 141 -11.67 11.17 -1.28
C THR A 141 -10.92 10.65 -0.06
N ILE A 142 -11.34 9.48 0.42
CA ILE A 142 -10.74 8.78 1.56
C ILE A 142 -10.19 7.44 1.06
N VAL A 143 -8.90 7.21 1.30
CA VAL A 143 -8.19 5.99 0.91
C VAL A 143 -7.74 5.27 2.16
N TRP A 144 -8.20 4.04 2.35
CA TRP A 144 -7.83 3.23 3.51
C TRP A 144 -6.72 2.24 3.14
N ALA A 145 -5.50 2.57 3.57
CA ALA A 145 -4.29 1.77 3.38
C ALA A 145 -3.81 1.06 4.67
N ALA A 146 -4.48 1.31 5.81
CA ALA A 146 -4.19 0.68 7.09
C ALA A 146 -4.86 -0.69 7.25
N GLY A 147 -4.17 -1.66 7.87
CA GLY A 147 -4.76 -2.89 8.40
C GLY A 147 -5.49 -3.77 7.38
N VAL A 148 -4.79 -4.75 6.81
CA VAL A 148 -5.44 -5.83 6.05
C VAL A 148 -6.15 -6.74 7.05
N GLN A 149 -7.48 -6.85 6.96
CA GLN A 149 -8.20 -7.86 7.73
C GLN A 149 -7.79 -9.25 7.22
N ALA A 150 -7.24 -10.08 8.12
CA ALA A 150 -6.87 -11.44 7.78
C ALA A 150 -8.08 -12.25 7.28
N SER A 151 -7.83 -13.19 6.36
CA SER A 151 -8.83 -14.16 5.93
C SER A 151 -9.38 -14.91 7.16
N PRO A 152 -10.68 -15.25 7.23
CA PRO A 152 -11.25 -15.99 8.35
C PRO A 152 -10.81 -17.48 8.37
N ALA A 153 -9.65 -17.82 7.81
CA ALA A 153 -9.11 -19.17 7.74
C ALA A 153 -8.98 -19.82 9.13
N ALA A 154 -8.61 -19.05 10.16
CA ALA A 154 -8.58 -19.54 11.53
C ALA A 154 -9.95 -20.09 11.98
N LYS A 155 -11.04 -19.40 11.60
CA LYS A 155 -12.41 -19.85 11.89
C LYS A 155 -12.79 -21.08 11.08
N TRP A 156 -12.47 -21.10 9.78
CA TRP A 156 -12.78 -22.23 8.91
C TRP A 156 -12.09 -23.53 9.36
N LEU A 157 -10.87 -23.39 9.88
CA LEU A 157 -10.04 -24.52 10.33
C LEU A 157 -10.21 -24.85 11.82
N ASN A 158 -11.07 -24.11 12.54
CA ASN A 158 -11.18 -24.18 14.00
C ASN A 158 -9.82 -24.11 14.71
N SER A 159 -8.93 -23.26 14.19
CA SER A 159 -7.57 -23.06 14.68
C SER A 159 -7.47 -21.80 15.54
N PRO A 160 -6.59 -21.77 16.57
CA PRO A 160 -6.30 -20.55 17.31
C PRO A 160 -5.94 -19.38 16.38
N ALA A 161 -6.46 -18.19 16.69
CA ALA A 161 -6.18 -16.98 15.95
C ALA A 161 -5.38 -15.98 16.81
N ASP A 162 -4.51 -15.20 16.18
CA ASP A 162 -3.89 -14.06 16.84
C ASP A 162 -4.86 -12.87 16.97
N ARG A 163 -4.41 -11.77 17.59
CA ARG A 163 -5.21 -10.54 17.76
C ARG A 163 -5.68 -9.93 16.43
N ALA A 164 -4.98 -10.21 15.32
CA ALA A 164 -5.32 -9.72 13.99
C ALA A 164 -6.22 -10.70 13.20
N GLY A 165 -6.59 -11.85 13.80
CA GLY A 165 -7.43 -12.87 13.18
C GLY A 165 -6.68 -13.84 12.25
N ARG A 166 -5.34 -13.82 12.26
CA ARG A 166 -4.50 -14.74 11.48
C ARG A 166 -4.43 -16.09 12.19
N ALA A 167 -4.47 -17.19 11.44
CA ALA A 167 -4.38 -18.53 11.99
C ALA A 167 -2.97 -18.78 12.54
N ILE A 168 -2.88 -19.21 13.80
CA ILE A 168 -1.62 -19.66 14.40
C ILE A 168 -1.26 -20.99 13.75
N VAL A 169 -0.02 -21.12 13.31
CA VAL A 169 0.50 -22.30 12.61
C VAL A 169 1.66 -22.93 13.35
N GLU A 170 1.87 -24.20 13.07
CA GLU A 170 3.03 -24.96 13.53
C GLU A 170 4.32 -24.52 12.83
N LYS A 171 5.45 -25.04 13.30
CA LYS A 171 6.79 -24.72 12.74
C LYS A 171 6.96 -25.15 11.28
N ASP A 172 6.14 -26.09 10.80
CA ASP A 172 6.09 -26.53 9.40
C ASP A 172 4.97 -25.83 8.59
N LEU A 173 4.37 -24.77 9.16
CA LEU A 173 3.26 -24.00 8.60
C LEU A 173 1.94 -24.78 8.47
N SER A 174 1.82 -25.94 9.12
CA SER A 174 0.56 -26.66 9.21
C SER A 174 -0.39 -26.03 10.23
N ALA A 175 -1.69 -26.25 10.06
CA ALA A 175 -2.68 -25.87 11.06
C ALA A 175 -2.60 -26.86 12.25
N PRO A 176 -2.64 -26.38 13.50
CA PRO A 176 -2.65 -27.24 14.69
C PRO A 176 -3.71 -28.34 14.60
N GLY A 177 -3.31 -29.59 14.86
CA GLY A 177 -4.20 -30.76 14.76
C GLY A 177 -4.57 -31.21 13.33
N LEU A 178 -4.17 -30.46 12.29
CA LEU A 178 -4.47 -30.74 10.90
C LEU A 178 -3.17 -30.82 10.07
N PRO A 179 -2.38 -31.91 10.20
CA PRO A 179 -1.05 -31.98 9.61
C PRO A 179 -1.03 -31.93 8.08
N LYS A 180 -2.17 -32.20 7.43
CA LYS A 180 -2.35 -32.15 5.96
C LYS A 180 -2.79 -30.78 5.44
N VAL A 181 -3.08 -29.83 6.33
CA VAL A 181 -3.56 -28.48 5.98
C VAL A 181 -2.47 -27.47 6.31
N PHE A 182 -2.08 -26.66 5.33
CA PHE A 182 -1.07 -25.61 5.48
C PHE A 182 -1.71 -24.24 5.37
N VAL A 183 -1.24 -23.28 6.17
CA VAL A 183 -1.69 -21.89 6.13
C VAL A 183 -0.47 -20.99 5.91
N ILE A 184 -0.49 -20.20 4.85
CA ILE A 184 0.63 -19.33 4.42
C ILE A 184 0.13 -17.95 4.01
N GLY A 185 1.07 -17.02 3.83
CA GLY A 185 0.80 -15.62 3.47
C GLY A 185 0.21 -14.82 4.63
N ASP A 186 -0.54 -13.78 4.29
CA ASP A 186 -1.08 -12.82 5.26
C ASP A 186 -2.10 -13.42 6.23
N THR A 187 -2.63 -14.61 5.94
CA THR A 187 -3.55 -15.32 6.83
C THR A 187 -2.85 -16.18 7.89
N ALA A 188 -1.53 -16.34 7.81
CA ALA A 188 -0.74 -17.14 8.74
C ALA A 188 -0.07 -16.24 9.79
N SER A 189 -0.19 -16.62 11.06
CA SER A 189 0.59 -16.06 12.15
C SER A 189 1.79 -16.96 12.41
N VAL A 190 2.94 -16.56 11.86
CA VAL A 190 4.22 -17.26 12.04
C VAL A 190 5.10 -16.45 12.99
N VAL A 191 5.56 -17.07 14.07
CA VAL A 191 6.50 -16.46 15.01
C VAL A 191 7.91 -16.99 14.73
N GLN A 192 8.87 -16.09 14.55
CA GLN A 192 10.27 -16.44 14.35
C GLN A 192 10.91 -16.82 15.70
N ASN A 193 12.07 -17.48 15.65
CA ASN A 193 12.81 -17.90 16.86
C ASN A 193 13.17 -16.74 17.82
N ASN A 194 13.24 -15.51 17.31
CA ASN A 194 13.49 -14.31 18.10
C ASN A 194 12.22 -13.71 18.74
N GLY A 195 11.09 -14.43 18.70
CA GLY A 195 9.80 -13.98 19.22
C GLY A 195 9.07 -12.97 18.33
N LYS A 196 9.68 -12.48 17.23
CA LYS A 196 9.05 -11.52 16.33
C LYS A 196 8.16 -12.24 15.30
N PRO A 197 6.97 -11.71 14.99
CA PRO A 197 6.15 -12.27 13.91
C PRO A 197 6.86 -12.08 12.55
N VAL A 198 6.59 -12.99 11.63
CA VAL A 198 6.95 -12.80 10.21
C VAL A 198 6.04 -11.69 9.64
N PRO A 199 6.60 -10.70 8.91
CA PRO A 199 5.82 -9.63 8.33
C PRO A 199 4.86 -10.15 7.24
N GLY A 200 3.65 -9.59 7.18
CA GLY A 200 2.67 -9.86 6.12
C GLY A 200 3.04 -9.13 4.83
N ILE A 201 4.04 -9.66 4.12
CA ILE A 201 4.58 -9.10 2.87
C ILE A 201 4.78 -10.19 1.82
N ALA A 202 4.71 -9.79 0.55
CA ALA A 202 4.84 -10.71 -0.58
C ALA A 202 6.11 -11.59 -0.55
N PRO A 203 7.32 -11.09 -0.19
CA PRO A 203 8.51 -11.94 -0.06
C PRO A 203 8.36 -13.05 0.98
N ALA A 204 7.72 -12.78 2.12
CA ALA A 204 7.45 -13.77 3.15
C ALA A 204 6.49 -14.85 2.63
N ALA A 205 5.39 -14.44 1.98
CA ALA A 205 4.44 -15.36 1.36
C ALA A 205 5.10 -16.26 0.29
N LYS A 206 5.99 -15.70 -0.55
CA LYS A 206 6.77 -16.47 -1.54
C LYS A 206 7.66 -17.52 -0.88
N GLN A 207 8.37 -17.15 0.19
CA GLN A 207 9.21 -18.09 0.94
C GLN A 207 8.40 -19.19 1.61
N GLN A 208 7.25 -18.85 2.22
CA GLN A 208 6.33 -19.82 2.82
C GLN A 208 5.78 -20.80 1.77
N GLY A 209 5.36 -20.30 0.61
CA GLY A 209 4.89 -21.15 -0.49
C GLY A 209 5.98 -22.11 -1.00
N ALA A 210 7.20 -21.61 -1.21
CA ALA A 210 8.34 -22.44 -1.61
C ALA A 210 8.70 -23.50 -0.54
N TYR A 211 8.55 -23.15 0.74
CA TYR A 211 8.76 -24.08 1.85
C TYR A 211 7.70 -25.19 1.87
N VAL A 212 6.41 -24.83 1.83
CA VAL A 212 5.31 -25.81 1.83
C VAL A 212 5.41 -26.74 0.63
N ALA A 213 5.78 -26.23 -0.55
CA ALA A 213 6.02 -27.08 -1.72
C ALA A 213 7.11 -28.14 -1.47
N LYS A 214 8.19 -27.79 -0.75
CA LYS A 214 9.24 -28.75 -0.34
C LYS A 214 8.71 -29.78 0.66
N VAL A 215 7.90 -29.35 1.64
CA VAL A 215 7.29 -30.26 2.62
C VAL A 215 6.38 -31.27 1.93
N ILE A 216 5.48 -30.81 1.06
CA ILE A 216 4.56 -31.68 0.30
C ILE A 216 5.35 -32.67 -0.56
N ARG A 217 6.37 -32.19 -1.29
CA ARG A 217 7.22 -33.05 -2.12
C ARG A 217 7.96 -34.11 -1.32
N ALA A 218 8.49 -33.76 -0.14
CA ALA A 218 9.15 -34.72 0.74
C ALA A 218 8.19 -35.83 1.20
N ARG A 219 6.96 -35.45 1.60
CA ARG A 219 5.92 -36.41 2.01
C ARG A 219 5.52 -37.36 0.88
N LEU A 220 5.32 -36.85 -0.33
CA LEU A 220 4.99 -37.67 -1.51
C LEU A 220 6.11 -38.66 -1.88
N GLN A 221 7.36 -38.31 -1.59
CA GLN A 221 8.53 -39.16 -1.87
C GLN A 221 8.94 -40.04 -0.67
N ALA A 222 8.15 -40.07 0.41
CA ALA A 222 8.50 -40.73 1.67
C ALA A 222 9.89 -40.32 2.22
N LYS A 223 10.31 -39.08 1.97
CA LYS A 223 11.57 -38.51 2.45
C LYS A 223 11.35 -37.72 3.75
N PRO A 224 12.39 -37.57 4.58
CA PRO A 224 12.33 -36.70 5.75
C PRO A 224 11.89 -35.29 5.37
N ALA A 225 11.01 -34.70 6.18
CA ALA A 225 10.56 -33.33 5.98
C ALA A 225 11.74 -32.35 6.11
N PRO A 226 11.73 -31.22 5.39
CA PRO A 226 12.70 -30.15 5.64
C PRO A 226 12.56 -29.65 7.08
N GLY A 227 13.62 -29.04 7.63
CA GLY A 227 13.59 -28.40 8.94
C GLY A 227 12.52 -27.31 9.07
N PRO A 228 12.32 -26.73 10.26
CA PRO A 228 11.26 -25.75 10.50
C PRO A 228 11.40 -24.52 9.59
N PHE A 229 10.28 -23.90 9.23
CA PHE A 229 10.29 -22.69 8.40
C PHE A 229 11.08 -21.56 9.09
N ARG A 230 11.96 -20.91 8.33
CA ARG A 230 12.73 -19.74 8.77
C ARG A 230 12.61 -18.66 7.71
N TYR A 231 12.06 -17.53 8.11
CA TYR A 231 11.97 -16.37 7.26
C TYR A 231 13.33 -15.70 7.12
N TRP A 232 13.75 -15.42 5.89
CA TRP A 232 14.95 -14.66 5.60
C TRP A 232 14.57 -13.31 5.00
N HIS A 233 14.83 -12.23 5.73
CA HIS A 233 14.53 -10.88 5.27
C HIS A 233 15.55 -10.43 4.21
N GLN A 234 15.09 -10.24 2.97
CA GLN A 234 15.94 -9.90 1.82
C GLN A 234 16.18 -8.39 1.64
N GLY A 235 15.66 -7.58 2.55
CA GLY A 235 15.65 -6.13 2.47
C GLY A 235 14.25 -5.58 2.25
N SER A 236 14.07 -4.32 2.62
CA SER A 236 12.82 -3.58 2.48
C SER A 236 13.07 -2.36 1.60
N LEU A 237 12.17 -2.12 0.65
CA LEU A 237 12.21 -0.94 -0.20
C LEU A 237 10.85 -0.25 -0.18
N ALA A 238 10.84 1.08 -0.14
CA ALA A 238 9.63 1.88 -0.25
C ALA A 238 9.87 3.14 -1.07
N THR A 239 8.89 3.51 -1.90
CA THR A 239 8.86 4.74 -2.68
C THR A 239 8.02 5.79 -1.97
N ILE A 240 8.48 7.05 -2.04
CA ILE A 240 7.81 8.19 -1.42
C ILE A 240 7.25 9.14 -2.48
N GLY A 241 7.75 9.09 -3.73
CA GLY A 241 7.30 9.94 -4.84
C GLY A 241 8.26 9.83 -6.03
N LYS A 242 8.11 10.68 -7.05
CA LYS A 242 9.07 10.76 -8.16
C LYS A 242 10.38 11.31 -7.59
N SER A 243 11.44 10.50 -7.63
CA SER A 243 12.81 10.82 -7.16
C SER A 243 13.11 10.67 -5.67
N ALA A 244 12.22 10.08 -4.85
CA ALA A 244 12.52 9.73 -3.46
C ALA A 244 12.12 8.29 -3.13
N ALA A 245 13.08 7.50 -2.67
CA ALA A 245 12.87 6.17 -2.12
C ALA A 245 13.78 5.92 -0.91
N ILE A 246 13.45 4.88 -0.15
CA ILE A 246 14.29 4.35 0.92
C ILE A 246 14.52 2.86 0.70
N ILE A 247 15.73 2.41 1.02
CA ILE A 247 16.14 1.01 0.95
C ILE A 247 16.83 0.64 2.26
N ASP A 248 16.39 -0.47 2.84
CA ASP A 248 16.94 -1.05 4.05
C ASP A 248 17.38 -2.49 3.78
N PHE A 249 18.70 -2.72 3.69
CA PHE A 249 19.33 -4.05 3.64
C PHE A 249 19.97 -4.43 4.98
N GLY A 250 19.49 -3.87 6.10
CA GLY A 250 20.03 -4.06 7.43
C GLY A 250 21.27 -3.21 7.67
N LYS A 251 22.45 -3.71 7.28
CA LYS A 251 23.73 -2.97 7.47
C LYS A 251 23.88 -1.81 6.49
N ILE A 252 23.31 -1.95 5.30
CA ILE A 252 23.37 -0.94 4.24
C ILE A 252 21.99 -0.29 4.15
N LYS A 253 21.95 1.03 4.29
CA LYS A 253 20.74 1.83 4.20
C LYS A 253 20.97 2.96 3.19
N LEU A 254 20.06 3.10 2.24
CA LEU A 254 20.15 4.11 1.18
C LEU A 254 18.88 4.95 1.16
N LYS A 255 19.03 6.23 0.84
CA LYS A 255 17.93 7.21 0.78
C LYS A 255 18.05 8.15 -0.42
N GLY A 256 16.92 8.72 -0.81
CA GLY A 256 16.85 9.75 -1.85
C GLY A 256 17.01 9.23 -3.26
N TRP A 257 17.63 10.03 -4.11
CA TRP A 257 17.66 9.80 -5.56
C TRP A 257 18.42 8.51 -5.93
N ILE A 258 19.51 8.17 -5.22
CA ILE A 258 20.27 6.93 -5.44
C ILE A 258 19.41 5.71 -5.10
N ALA A 259 18.72 5.76 -3.96
CA ALA A 259 17.78 4.71 -3.57
C ALA A 259 16.63 4.57 -4.57
N TRP A 260 16.16 5.67 -5.15
CA TRP A 260 15.11 5.67 -6.17
C TRP A 260 15.56 4.98 -7.46
N TRP A 261 16.79 5.21 -7.92
CA TRP A 261 17.36 4.50 -9.08
C TRP A 261 17.51 3.00 -8.83
N ILE A 262 18.07 2.62 -7.68
CA ILE A 262 18.23 1.20 -7.31
C ILE A 262 16.87 0.51 -7.20
N TRP A 263 15.88 1.19 -6.62
CA TRP A 263 14.51 0.70 -6.57
C TRP A 263 13.93 0.47 -7.97
N GLY A 264 14.10 1.44 -8.88
CA GLY A 264 13.61 1.33 -10.26
C GLY A 264 14.22 0.14 -10.99
N ILE A 265 15.53 -0.04 -10.88
CA ILE A 265 16.26 -1.18 -11.46
C ILE A 265 15.77 -2.51 -10.86
N ALA A 266 15.68 -2.60 -9.53
CA ALA A 266 15.21 -3.80 -8.85
C ALA A 266 13.76 -4.14 -9.24
N HIS A 267 12.88 -3.15 -9.32
CA HIS A 267 11.48 -3.32 -9.72
C HIS A 267 11.38 -3.91 -11.14
N ILE A 268 12.15 -3.38 -12.09
CA ILE A 268 12.21 -3.88 -13.47
C ILE A 268 12.77 -5.32 -13.52
N TYR A 269 13.78 -5.62 -12.70
CA TYR A 269 14.35 -6.97 -12.64
C TYR A 269 13.35 -8.01 -12.12
N PHE A 270 12.58 -7.66 -11.08
CA PHE A 270 11.57 -8.56 -10.48
C PHE A 270 10.26 -8.64 -11.28
N LEU A 271 10.05 -7.81 -12.30
CA LEU A 271 8.92 -7.93 -13.21
C LEU A 271 8.99 -9.27 -13.98
N ILE A 272 7.93 -10.06 -13.86
CA ILE A 272 7.78 -11.38 -14.45
C ILE A 272 7.51 -11.19 -15.96
N GLY A 273 8.45 -11.67 -16.79
CA GLY A 273 8.37 -11.58 -18.25
C GLY A 273 9.61 -10.89 -18.83
N THR A 274 10.54 -11.66 -19.38
CA THR A 274 11.80 -11.16 -19.97
C THR A 274 11.58 -10.24 -21.18
N ARG A 275 10.43 -10.36 -21.88
CA ARG A 275 10.15 -9.61 -23.11
C ARG A 275 9.70 -8.15 -22.94
N SER A 276 9.29 -7.71 -21.74
CA SER A 276 8.81 -6.33 -21.52
C SER A 276 9.76 -5.47 -20.67
N ARG A 277 10.82 -6.05 -20.08
CA ARG A 277 11.72 -5.34 -19.14
C ARG A 277 12.42 -4.15 -19.77
N PHE A 278 12.94 -4.30 -20.99
CA PHE A 278 13.60 -3.21 -21.73
C PHE A 278 12.60 -2.14 -22.15
N ALA A 279 11.40 -2.51 -22.60
CA ALA A 279 10.36 -1.55 -22.95
C ALA A 279 9.87 -0.74 -21.74
N VAL A 280 9.74 -1.38 -20.58
CA VAL A 280 9.42 -0.71 -19.31
C VAL A 280 10.57 0.19 -18.87
N ALA A 281 11.82 -0.27 -18.91
CA ALA A 281 12.99 0.53 -18.59
C ALA A 281 13.11 1.77 -19.50
N TRP A 282 12.89 1.59 -20.81
CA TRP A 282 12.92 2.67 -21.80
C TRP A 282 11.78 3.66 -21.62
N SER A 283 10.55 3.18 -21.40
CA SER A 283 9.40 4.03 -21.08
C SER A 283 9.64 4.84 -19.80
N TRP A 284 10.21 4.22 -18.78
CA TRP A 284 10.51 4.88 -17.50
C TRP A 284 11.62 5.93 -17.64
N LEU A 285 12.69 5.62 -18.38
CA LEU A 285 13.76 6.55 -18.73
C LEU A 285 13.23 7.72 -19.59
N TRP A 286 12.35 7.43 -20.55
CA TRP A 286 11.72 8.45 -21.39
C TRP A 286 10.79 9.36 -20.59
N ILE A 287 9.98 8.83 -19.66
CA ILE A 287 9.13 9.64 -18.76
C ILE A 287 9.98 10.51 -17.82
N TYR A 288 11.14 10.01 -17.40
CA TYR A 288 12.09 10.77 -16.58
C TYR A 288 12.74 11.91 -17.38
N LEU A 289 13.25 11.62 -18.58
CA LEU A 289 13.97 12.59 -19.44
C LEU A 289 13.02 13.60 -20.11
N SER A 290 11.88 13.15 -20.61
CA SER A 290 10.95 14.01 -21.38
C SER A 290 10.07 14.88 -20.50
N GLY A 291 9.93 14.57 -19.20
CA GLY A 291 8.94 15.20 -18.33
C GLY A 291 7.49 15.04 -18.81
N GLN A 292 7.23 14.26 -19.87
CA GLN A 292 5.92 14.13 -20.47
C GLN A 292 5.08 13.10 -19.72
N HIS A 293 3.95 13.59 -19.21
CA HIS A 293 2.93 12.82 -18.53
C HIS A 293 2.13 11.99 -19.54
N SER A 294 2.46 10.70 -19.71
CA SER A 294 1.52 9.74 -20.32
C SER A 294 0.44 9.36 -19.30
N ALA A 295 -0.36 10.35 -18.90
CA ALA A 295 -1.49 10.19 -18.00
C ALA A 295 -2.82 10.28 -18.75
N ARG A 296 -2.89 9.78 -19.99
CA ARG A 296 -4.14 9.71 -20.74
C ARG A 296 -4.38 8.29 -21.21
N LEU A 297 -5.33 7.63 -20.57
CA LEU A 297 -6.21 6.59 -21.11
C LEU A 297 -7.23 6.29 -20.00
N ILE A 298 -8.21 7.18 -19.85
CA ILE A 298 -9.51 6.78 -19.29
C ILE A 298 -10.30 6.25 -20.46
N THR A 299 -10.12 4.97 -20.77
CA THR A 299 -11.00 4.24 -21.68
C THR A 299 -11.50 3.02 -20.96
N GLN A 300 -12.66 3.14 -20.35
CA GLN A 300 -13.64 2.07 -20.38
C GLN A 300 -15.03 2.65 -20.24
N LYS A 301 -15.73 2.66 -21.38
CA LYS A 301 -17.17 2.76 -21.49
C LYS A 301 -17.70 1.40 -20.99
N GLU A 302 -17.97 1.28 -19.70
CA GLU A 302 -18.74 0.13 -19.21
C GLU A 302 -20.17 0.31 -19.67
N THR A 303 -20.55 -0.56 -20.58
CA THR A 303 -21.90 -0.82 -21.07
C THR A 303 -22.84 -0.91 -19.87
N MET A 304 -23.75 0.05 -19.75
CA MET A 304 -24.96 -0.11 -18.95
C MET A 304 -25.70 -1.30 -19.54
N ARG A 305 -25.59 -2.46 -18.90
CA ARG A 305 -26.52 -3.56 -19.11
C ARG A 305 -27.53 -3.41 -18.00
N GLU A 306 -28.63 -2.75 -18.34
CA GLU A 306 -29.84 -2.68 -17.52
C GLU A 306 -30.27 -4.12 -17.24
N GLU A 307 -30.22 -4.51 -15.97
CA GLU A 307 -31.01 -5.65 -15.47
C GLU A 307 -32.40 -5.11 -15.16
N ASN A 308 -33.32 -5.31 -16.10
CA ASN A 308 -34.72 -5.64 -15.81
C ASN A 308 -34.90 -7.12 -16.14
#